data_AF-A0A936AMP2-F1
#
_entry.id   AF-A0A936AMP2-F1
#
_cell.length_a   1.000
_cell.length_b   1.000
_cell.length_c   1.000
_cell.angle_alpha   90.00
_cell.angle_beta   90.00
_cell.angle_gamma   90.00
#
_symmetry.space_group_name_H-M   'P 1'
#
loop_
_entity.id
_entity.type
_entity.pdbx_description
1 polymer ?
#
loop_
_entity_poly.entity_id
_entity_poly.type
_entity_poly.pdbx_seq_one_letter_code
_entity_poly.pdbx_strand_id
1 'polypeptide(L)'
;MCRTETRSGEAIAVLEKSRVLCANETAVQHGIMTGVSAGTAQALCAELRVLERHLARENTALLELADWAYRFTPMLTLQAPDRLLLEISASLRLFGGLAQLLEQVETDLAERCYTHLSGLAPTPRGAQLMTRALPCTAAALPGWCASGDPQAFRTLIDTLPLALLDVAEKQLQVMRRMGFTRIGELLALPRAALGKRFGQELLTSLRQLCGEQADPRAPHRPRD
;
A
#
# COMPACT_ATOMS: atom_id res chain seq x y z
N MET A 1 0.74 4.44 -6.65
CA MET A 1 -0.40 5.09 -7.35
C MET A 1 0.14 5.72 -8.64
N CYS A 2 -0.52 5.59 -9.81
CA CYS A 2 -0.02 6.15 -11.08
C CYS A 2 -1.12 6.91 -11.82
N ARG A 3 -0.81 8.12 -12.33
CA ARG A 3 -1.74 8.89 -13.19
C ARG A 3 -1.63 8.39 -14.63
N THR A 4 -2.75 8.10 -15.29
CA THR A 4 -2.81 7.49 -16.63
C THR A 4 -3.26 8.44 -17.74
N GLU A 5 -3.18 9.76 -17.53
CA GLU A 5 -3.51 10.78 -18.55
C GLU A 5 -2.59 10.69 -19.76
N THR A 6 -2.90 9.78 -20.67
CA THR A 6 -2.13 9.50 -21.87
C THR A 6 -3.08 9.34 -23.02
N ARG A 7 -2.63 9.76 -24.22
CA ARG A 7 -3.37 9.50 -25.45
C ARG A 7 -3.58 7.98 -25.54
N SER A 8 -4.83 7.57 -25.71
CA SER A 8 -5.24 6.16 -25.73
C SER A 8 -4.27 5.32 -26.57
N GLY A 9 -3.58 4.35 -25.93
CA GLY A 9 -2.73 3.36 -26.59
C GLY A 9 -1.21 3.61 -26.60
N GLU A 10 -0.68 4.70 -26.03
CA GLU A 10 0.78 4.93 -25.99
C GLU A 10 1.45 4.03 -24.92
N ALA A 11 2.49 3.27 -25.29
CA ALA A 11 3.31 2.51 -24.32
C ALA A 11 4.28 3.45 -23.58
N ILE A 12 4.21 3.48 -22.25
CA ILE A 12 5.00 4.41 -21.43
C ILE A 12 5.67 3.70 -20.27
N ALA A 13 6.94 4.05 -20.03
CA ALA A 13 7.70 3.63 -18.86
C ALA A 13 8.37 4.83 -18.17
N VAL A 14 8.34 4.83 -16.84
CA VAL A 14 9.13 5.76 -16.02
C VAL A 14 10.43 5.07 -15.62
N LEU A 15 11.57 5.74 -15.77
CA LEU A 15 12.87 5.24 -15.37
C LEU A 15 13.37 5.87 -14.08
N GLU A 16 14.14 5.09 -13.33
CA GLU A 16 15.01 5.58 -12.27
C GLU A 16 16.37 4.91 -12.43
N LYS A 17 17.44 5.70 -12.49
CA LYS A 17 18.82 5.20 -12.69
C LYS A 17 18.95 4.26 -13.90
N SER A 18 18.36 4.67 -15.04
CA SER A 18 18.36 3.93 -16.32
C SER A 18 17.69 2.55 -16.28
N ARG A 19 16.82 2.30 -15.30
CA ARG A 19 16.00 1.08 -15.21
C ARG A 19 14.54 1.45 -15.05
N VAL A 20 13.66 0.62 -15.60
CA VAL A 20 12.21 0.82 -15.50
C VAL A 20 11.78 0.76 -14.03
N LEU A 21 11.21 1.85 -13.54
CA LEU A 21 10.58 1.92 -12.23
C LEU A 21 9.15 1.39 -12.30
N CYS A 22 8.36 1.92 -13.23
CA CYS A 22 7.00 1.48 -13.52
C CYS A 22 6.68 1.65 -15.01
N ALA A 23 5.67 0.92 -15.47
CA ALA A 23 5.21 0.94 -16.84
C ALA A 23 3.66 0.91 -16.85
N ASN A 24 3.05 1.54 -17.85
CA ASN A 24 1.61 1.45 -18.04
C ASN A 24 1.21 0.08 -18.61
N GLU A 25 -0.08 -0.22 -18.64
CA GLU A 25 -0.59 -1.52 -19.08
C GLU A 25 -0.15 -1.86 -20.51
N THR A 26 -0.21 -0.90 -21.44
CA THR A 26 0.24 -1.09 -22.82
C THR A 26 1.72 -1.47 -22.89
N ALA A 27 2.60 -0.83 -22.11
CA ALA A 27 4.01 -1.20 -22.06
C ALA A 27 4.22 -2.60 -21.43
N VAL A 28 3.45 -2.94 -20.39
CA VAL A 28 3.49 -4.29 -19.78
C VAL A 28 3.07 -5.38 -20.77
N GLN A 29 2.07 -5.12 -21.63
CA GLN A 29 1.66 -6.05 -22.70
C GLN A 29 2.79 -6.34 -23.71
N HIS A 30 3.73 -5.41 -23.89
CA HIS A 30 4.94 -5.61 -24.69
C HIS A 30 6.09 -6.29 -23.91
N GLY A 31 5.83 -6.76 -22.68
CA GLY A 31 6.81 -7.43 -21.84
C GLY A 31 7.74 -6.49 -21.06
N ILE A 32 7.43 -5.19 -21.00
CA ILE A 32 8.22 -4.23 -20.22
C ILE A 32 7.85 -4.37 -18.75
N MET A 33 8.82 -4.77 -17.94
CA MET A 33 8.65 -5.04 -16.50
C MET A 33 9.49 -4.10 -15.65
N THR A 34 9.08 -3.87 -14.39
CA THR A 34 9.91 -3.15 -13.42
C THR A 34 11.29 -3.80 -13.29
N GLY A 35 12.32 -2.97 -13.24
CA GLY A 35 13.71 -3.36 -13.09
C GLY A 35 14.42 -3.70 -14.38
N VAL A 36 13.78 -3.79 -15.55
CA VAL A 36 14.53 -3.99 -16.82
C VAL A 36 15.32 -2.73 -17.20
N SER A 37 16.40 -2.89 -17.97
CA SER A 37 17.19 -1.73 -18.43
C SER A 37 16.42 -0.90 -19.46
N ALA A 38 16.73 0.39 -19.56
CA ALA A 38 16.15 1.27 -20.58
C ALA A 38 16.32 0.73 -22.00
N GLY A 39 17.52 0.23 -22.34
CA GLY A 39 17.80 -0.35 -23.65
C GLY A 39 17.00 -1.63 -23.92
N THR A 40 16.83 -2.49 -22.91
CA THR A 40 15.97 -3.68 -23.04
C THR A 40 14.51 -3.29 -23.26
N ALA A 41 14.00 -2.30 -22.52
CA ALA A 41 12.62 -1.85 -22.67
C ALA A 41 12.35 -1.27 -24.07
N GLN A 42 13.27 -0.44 -24.59
CA GLN A 42 13.20 0.13 -25.94
C GLN A 42 13.34 -0.92 -27.04
N ALA A 43 14.11 -1.99 -26.81
CA ALA A 43 14.20 -3.11 -27.74
C ALA A 43 12.89 -3.94 -27.83
N LEU A 44 12.15 -4.03 -26.72
CA LEU A 44 10.86 -4.72 -26.66
C LEU A 44 9.72 -3.92 -27.31
N CYS A 45 9.79 -2.59 -27.26
CA CYS A 45 8.81 -1.70 -27.88
C CYS A 45 9.53 -0.45 -28.42
N ALA A 46 9.70 -0.38 -29.74
CA ALA A 46 10.40 0.73 -30.39
C ALA A 46 9.68 2.08 -30.21
N GLU A 47 8.36 2.06 -30.05
CA GLU A 47 7.52 3.24 -29.80
C GLU A 47 7.39 3.58 -28.31
N LEU A 48 8.14 2.90 -27.44
CA LEU A 48 8.10 3.14 -26.00
C LEU A 48 8.50 4.58 -25.67
N ARG A 49 7.55 5.32 -25.11
CA ARG A 49 7.84 6.62 -24.53
C ARG A 49 8.41 6.45 -23.13
N VAL A 50 9.62 6.98 -22.96
CA VAL A 50 10.38 6.89 -21.72
C VAL A 50 10.34 8.23 -21.00
N LEU A 51 10.02 8.21 -19.71
CA LEU A 51 10.01 9.38 -18.83
C LEU A 51 11.03 9.17 -17.71
N GLU A 52 11.80 10.20 -17.37
CA GLU A 52 12.63 10.16 -16.15
C GLU A 52 11.78 10.44 -14.92
N ARG A 53 12.07 9.74 -13.82
CA ARG A 53 11.37 9.92 -12.54
C ARG A 53 11.48 11.37 -12.07
N HIS A 54 10.34 11.97 -11.74
CA HIS A 54 10.29 13.35 -11.29
C HIS A 54 9.64 13.47 -9.91
N LEU A 55 10.44 13.23 -8.86
CA LEU A 55 10.00 13.19 -7.45
C LEU A 55 9.17 14.39 -7.02
N ALA A 56 9.53 15.61 -7.45
CA ALA A 56 8.76 16.80 -7.08
C ALA A 56 7.33 16.77 -7.64
N ARG A 57 7.10 16.17 -8.83
CA ARG A 57 5.76 16.05 -9.41
C ARG A 57 4.96 14.95 -8.72
N GLU A 58 5.62 13.84 -8.36
CA GLU A 58 5.01 12.77 -7.56
C GLU A 58 4.54 13.30 -6.20
N ASN A 59 5.40 14.07 -5.52
CA ASN A 59 5.06 14.68 -4.23
C ASN A 59 3.91 15.69 -4.35
N THR A 60 3.91 16.55 -5.37
CA THR A 60 2.80 17.47 -5.61
C THR A 60 1.49 16.71 -5.86
N ALA A 61 1.52 15.66 -6.68
CA ALA A 61 0.35 14.82 -6.93
C ALA A 61 -0.15 14.15 -5.64
N LEU A 62 0.75 13.64 -4.79
CA LEU A 62 0.37 13.04 -3.51
C LEU A 62 -0.28 14.05 -2.56
N LEU A 63 0.22 15.30 -2.54
CA LEU A 63 -0.38 16.38 -1.74
C LEU A 63 -1.77 16.76 -2.26
N GLU A 64 -1.95 16.90 -3.58
CA GLU A 64 -3.26 17.16 -4.19
C GLU A 64 -4.28 16.06 -3.88
N LEU A 65 -3.83 14.80 -3.88
CA LEU A 65 -4.66 13.67 -3.48
C LEU A 65 -4.97 13.69 -1.98
N ALA A 66 -4.05 14.14 -1.14
CA ALA A 66 -4.31 14.29 0.29
C ALA A 66 -5.35 15.39 0.56
N ASP A 67 -5.24 16.53 -0.12
CA ASP A 67 -6.23 17.61 -0.07
C ASP A 67 -7.63 17.11 -0.51
N TRP A 68 -7.70 16.33 -1.60
CA TRP A 68 -8.94 15.68 -2.04
C TRP A 68 -9.47 14.69 -0.99
N ALA A 69 -8.61 13.83 -0.46
CA ALA A 69 -8.99 12.77 0.47
C ALA A 69 -9.56 13.31 1.81
N TYR A 70 -9.29 14.57 2.14
CA TYR A 70 -9.86 15.26 3.29
C TYR A 70 -11.40 15.24 3.31
N ARG A 71 -12.03 15.12 2.13
CA ARG A 71 -13.50 14.98 2.02
C ARG A 71 -14.05 13.72 2.69
N PHE A 72 -13.24 12.66 2.84
CA PHE A 72 -13.66 11.41 3.48
C PHE A 72 -13.37 11.39 4.98
N THR A 73 -12.28 12.04 5.39
CA THR A 73 -11.89 12.13 6.79
C THR A 73 -10.85 13.23 7.02
N PRO A 74 -10.95 14.00 8.12
CA PRO A 74 -9.86 14.87 8.54
C PRO A 74 -8.68 14.10 9.18
N MET A 75 -8.88 12.82 9.51
CA MET A 75 -7.86 11.94 10.11
C MET A 75 -7.11 11.17 9.00
N LEU A 76 -6.39 11.94 8.19
CA LEU A 76 -5.63 11.48 7.03
C LEU A 76 -4.13 11.59 7.35
N THR A 77 -3.29 10.66 6.91
CA THR A 77 -1.83 10.73 7.01
C THR A 77 -1.18 10.48 5.66
N LEU A 78 -0.23 11.33 5.28
CA LEU A 78 0.63 11.14 4.13
C LEU A 78 1.73 10.12 4.43
N GLN A 79 1.89 9.14 3.55
CA GLN A 79 2.97 8.17 3.63
C GLN A 79 3.70 8.13 2.29
N ALA A 80 4.76 8.92 2.20
CA ALA A 80 5.61 8.97 1.01
C ALA A 80 6.13 7.55 0.65
N PRO A 81 6.35 7.28 -0.65
CA PRO A 81 6.20 8.22 -1.77
C PRO A 81 4.78 8.29 -2.36
N ASP A 82 3.87 7.36 -2.05
CA ASP A 82 2.67 7.16 -2.86
C ASP A 82 1.45 6.60 -2.11
N ARG A 83 1.37 6.79 -0.79
CA ARG A 83 0.29 6.26 0.04
C ARG A 83 -0.42 7.34 0.85
N LEU A 84 -1.73 7.18 0.96
CA LEU A 84 -2.59 7.90 1.89
C LEU A 84 -3.17 6.89 2.88
N LEU A 85 -3.07 7.20 4.16
CA LEU A 85 -3.72 6.44 5.23
C LEU A 85 -4.90 7.25 5.76
N LEU A 86 -6.09 6.67 5.74
CA LEU A 86 -7.32 7.34 6.16
C LEU A 86 -7.92 6.55 7.34
N GLU A 87 -8.17 7.23 8.45
CA GLU A 87 -9.04 6.73 9.51
C GLU A 87 -10.49 7.10 9.16
N ILE A 88 -11.31 6.10 8.87
CA ILE A 88 -12.65 6.30 8.28
C ILE A 88 -13.80 5.92 9.21
N SER A 89 -13.55 5.41 10.43
CA SER A 89 -14.59 4.85 11.30
C SER A 89 -15.69 5.85 11.59
N ALA A 90 -15.32 7.10 11.86
CA ALA A 90 -16.29 8.17 12.14
C ALA A 90 -17.08 8.62 10.91
N SER A 91 -16.54 8.43 9.70
CA SER A 91 -17.18 8.86 8.46
C SER A 91 -18.04 7.79 7.81
N LEU A 92 -17.88 6.51 8.15
CA LEU A 92 -18.67 5.41 7.58
C LEU A 92 -20.19 5.68 7.57
N ARG A 93 -20.73 6.23 8.67
CA ARG A 93 -22.17 6.56 8.76
C ARG A 93 -22.60 7.63 7.76
N LEU A 94 -21.74 8.63 7.51
CA LEU A 94 -22.02 9.71 6.57
C LEU A 94 -22.08 9.19 5.13
N PHE A 95 -21.21 8.23 4.80
CA PHE A 95 -21.13 7.64 3.47
C PHE A 95 -22.09 6.45 3.25
N GLY A 96 -22.90 6.09 4.25
CA GLY A 96 -23.84 4.96 4.13
C GLY A 96 -23.21 3.58 4.26
N GLY A 97 -21.95 3.51 4.70
CA GLY A 97 -21.22 2.27 4.91
C GLY A 97 -19.85 2.24 4.23
N LEU A 98 -19.12 1.15 4.48
CA LEU A 98 -17.76 0.95 3.97
C LEU A 98 -17.73 0.74 2.45
N ALA A 99 -18.67 -0.04 1.91
CA ALA A 99 -18.74 -0.31 0.47
C ALA A 99 -18.98 0.97 -0.33
N GLN A 100 -19.93 1.79 0.10
CA GLN A 100 -20.26 3.07 -0.53
C GLN A 100 -19.13 4.10 -0.41
N LEU A 101 -18.43 4.14 0.72
CA LEU A 101 -17.24 4.97 0.87
C LEU A 101 -16.16 4.55 -0.13
N LEU A 102 -15.85 3.25 -0.25
CA LEU A 102 -14.88 2.76 -1.21
C LEU A 102 -15.30 2.99 -2.65
N GLU A 103 -16.58 2.82 -2.97
CA GLU A 103 -17.11 3.07 -4.32
C GLU A 103 -16.89 4.53 -4.71
N GLN A 104 -17.18 5.48 -3.80
CA GLN A 104 -16.92 6.89 -4.06
C GLN A 104 -15.42 7.19 -4.24
N VAL A 105 -14.55 6.57 -3.41
CA VAL A 105 -13.09 6.68 -3.55
C VAL A 105 -12.64 6.17 -4.92
N GLU A 106 -13.14 5.01 -5.34
CA GLU A 106 -12.79 4.37 -6.62
C GLU A 106 -13.24 5.22 -7.81
N THR A 107 -14.48 5.71 -7.80
CA THR A 107 -15.02 6.59 -8.84
C THR A 107 -14.22 7.88 -8.96
N ASP A 108 -14.02 8.59 -7.85
CA ASP A 108 -13.29 9.86 -7.83
C ASP A 108 -11.85 9.73 -8.35
N LEU A 109 -11.16 8.63 -7.99
CA LEU A 109 -9.80 8.36 -8.43
C LEU A 109 -9.75 8.01 -9.91
N ALA A 110 -10.72 7.22 -10.40
CA ALA A 110 -10.85 6.92 -11.82
C ALA A 110 -11.09 8.20 -12.65
N GLU A 111 -11.96 9.10 -12.19
CA GLU A 111 -12.21 10.41 -12.82
C GLU A 111 -10.95 11.30 -12.86
N ARG A 112 -10.06 11.18 -11.87
CA ARG A 112 -8.76 11.86 -11.83
C ARG A 112 -7.66 11.10 -12.58
N CYS A 113 -8.03 10.01 -13.25
CA CYS A 113 -7.13 9.12 -13.98
C CYS A 113 -6.02 8.53 -13.10
N TYR A 114 -6.31 8.14 -11.85
CA TYR A 114 -5.36 7.45 -10.99
C TYR A 114 -5.70 5.98 -10.80
N THR A 115 -4.69 5.11 -10.94
CA THR A 115 -4.76 3.73 -10.47
C THR A 115 -4.34 3.65 -9.00
N HIS A 116 -5.04 2.84 -8.22
CA HIS A 116 -4.80 2.71 -6.78
C HIS A 116 -4.99 1.26 -6.30
N LEU A 117 -4.51 0.99 -5.09
CA LEU A 117 -4.78 -0.22 -4.34
C LEU A 117 -5.31 0.20 -2.98
N SER A 118 -6.41 -0.41 -2.53
CA SER A 118 -6.99 -0.15 -1.22
C SER A 118 -6.72 -1.32 -0.29
N GLY A 119 -6.41 -1.02 0.97
CA GLY A 119 -6.21 -1.99 2.03
C GLY A 119 -6.94 -1.53 3.28
N LEU A 120 -7.69 -2.44 3.89
CA LEU A 120 -8.48 -2.16 5.09
C LEU A 120 -7.89 -2.90 6.27
N ALA A 121 -7.96 -2.30 7.46
CA ALA A 121 -7.64 -2.95 8.73
C ALA A 121 -8.14 -2.11 9.91
N PRO A 122 -8.27 -2.71 11.11
CA PRO A 122 -8.51 -1.97 12.35
C PRO A 122 -7.29 -1.16 12.83
N THR A 123 -6.12 -1.32 12.20
CA THR A 123 -4.89 -0.60 12.58
C THR A 123 -4.20 0.04 11.38
N PRO A 124 -3.50 1.18 11.56
CA PRO A 124 -2.72 1.82 10.50
C PRO A 124 -1.74 0.89 9.77
N ARG A 125 -0.94 0.13 10.54
CA ARG A 125 0.00 -0.86 9.98
C ARG A 125 -0.71 -2.01 9.28
N GLY A 126 -1.84 -2.44 9.83
CA GLY A 126 -2.67 -3.46 9.19
C GLY A 126 -3.13 -3.01 7.82
N ALA A 127 -3.59 -1.77 7.68
CA ALA A 127 -4.13 -1.26 6.43
C ALA A 127 -3.04 -1.23 5.34
N GLN A 128 -1.86 -0.72 5.69
CA GLN A 128 -0.67 -0.74 4.82
C GLN A 128 -0.26 -2.15 4.40
N LEU A 129 -0.27 -3.09 5.35
CA LEU A 129 0.03 -4.50 5.06
C LEU A 129 -1.01 -5.09 4.10
N MET A 130 -2.30 -4.84 4.35
CA MET A 130 -3.40 -5.35 3.52
C MET A 130 -3.41 -4.77 2.12
N THR A 131 -3.00 -3.52 1.91
CA THR A 131 -2.87 -2.92 0.57
C THR A 131 -1.95 -3.75 -0.35
N ARG A 132 -1.00 -4.49 0.22
CA ARG A 132 -0.10 -5.38 -0.52
C ARG A 132 -0.54 -6.84 -0.47
N ALA A 133 -1.08 -7.28 0.66
CA ALA A 133 -1.41 -8.67 0.92
C ALA A 133 -2.69 -9.11 0.23
N LEU A 134 -3.74 -8.28 0.34
CA LEU A 134 -5.08 -8.57 -0.13
C LEU A 134 -5.77 -7.23 -0.46
N PRO A 135 -5.39 -6.58 -1.58
CA PRO A 135 -6.06 -5.37 -2.01
C PRO A 135 -7.56 -5.63 -2.18
N CYS A 136 -8.38 -4.68 -1.78
CA CYS A 136 -9.84 -4.80 -1.85
C CYS A 136 -10.45 -3.69 -2.70
N THR A 137 -11.69 -3.92 -3.11
CA THR A 137 -12.54 -2.92 -3.75
C THR A 137 -13.91 -2.87 -3.05
N ALA A 138 -14.74 -1.89 -3.41
CA ALA A 138 -16.13 -1.79 -2.97
C ALA A 138 -16.92 -3.09 -3.25
N ALA A 139 -16.65 -3.73 -4.39
CA ALA A 139 -17.29 -4.98 -4.81
C ALA A 139 -16.72 -6.24 -4.15
N ALA A 140 -15.51 -6.16 -3.58
CA ALA A 140 -14.78 -7.31 -3.04
C ALA A 140 -14.16 -6.97 -1.68
N LEU A 141 -15.01 -6.73 -0.68
CA LEU A 141 -14.58 -6.48 0.69
C LEU A 141 -13.98 -7.74 1.33
N PRO A 142 -12.92 -7.62 2.14
CA PRO A 142 -12.41 -8.74 2.93
C PRO A 142 -13.47 -9.26 3.90
N GLY A 143 -13.57 -10.58 4.07
CA GLY A 143 -14.60 -11.19 4.92
C GLY A 143 -14.60 -10.70 6.37
N TRP A 144 -13.44 -10.32 6.92
CA TRP A 144 -13.34 -9.78 8.28
C TRP A 144 -14.00 -8.38 8.42
N CYS A 145 -14.16 -7.63 7.33
CA CYS A 145 -14.82 -6.32 7.36
C CYS A 145 -16.32 -6.43 7.67
N ALA A 146 -16.96 -7.51 7.24
CA ALA A 146 -18.39 -7.75 7.50
C ALA A 146 -18.65 -8.12 8.97
N SER A 147 -17.73 -8.86 9.60
CA SER A 147 -17.86 -9.25 11.01
C SER A 147 -17.45 -8.13 11.97
N GLY A 148 -16.56 -7.22 11.55
CA GLY A 148 -15.93 -6.24 12.43
C GLY A 148 -15.10 -6.89 13.55
N ASP A 149 -14.85 -8.19 13.46
CA ASP A 149 -14.23 -8.99 14.51
C ASP A 149 -12.69 -8.88 14.42
N PRO A 150 -12.02 -8.31 15.44
CA PRO A 150 -10.56 -8.24 15.49
C PRO A 150 -9.89 -9.62 15.39
N GLN A 151 -10.56 -10.68 15.84
CA GLN A 151 -10.03 -12.04 15.78
C GLN A 151 -10.04 -12.62 14.37
N ALA A 152 -11.04 -12.29 13.55
CA ALA A 152 -11.06 -12.63 12.13
C ALA A 152 -9.90 -11.96 11.39
N PHE A 153 -9.63 -10.68 11.68
CA PHE A 153 -8.47 -9.97 11.13
C PHE A 153 -7.14 -10.58 11.61
N ARG A 154 -7.04 -10.96 12.89
CA ARG A 154 -5.86 -11.62 13.44
C ARG A 154 -5.57 -12.96 12.74
N THR A 155 -6.61 -13.76 12.53
CA THR A 155 -6.51 -15.05 11.84
C THR A 155 -6.00 -14.86 10.41
N LEU A 156 -6.47 -13.82 9.71
CA LEU A 156 -5.95 -13.47 8.40
C LEU A 156 -4.45 -13.11 8.46
N ILE A 157 -4.04 -12.22 9.38
CA ILE A 157 -2.63 -11.84 9.55
C ILE A 157 -1.74 -13.06 9.75
N ASP A 158 -2.16 -14.02 10.57
CA ASP A 158 -1.35 -15.18 10.93
C ASP A 158 -0.95 -16.02 9.69
N THR A 159 -1.76 -15.99 8.63
CA THR A 159 -1.50 -16.72 7.37
C THR A 159 -0.52 -16.01 6.44
N LEU A 160 -0.28 -14.71 6.62
CA LEU A 160 0.44 -13.90 5.66
C LEU A 160 1.96 -14.18 5.69
N PRO A 161 2.64 -14.14 4.53
CA PRO A 161 4.07 -14.35 4.46
C PRO A 161 4.86 -13.21 5.11
N LEU A 162 5.99 -13.54 5.74
CA LEU A 162 6.87 -12.56 6.39
C LEU A 162 7.42 -11.49 5.44
N ALA A 163 7.50 -11.79 4.14
CA ALA A 163 7.98 -10.86 3.12
C ALA A 163 7.12 -9.59 2.97
N LEU A 164 5.91 -9.60 3.54
CA LEU A 164 5.04 -8.43 3.56
C LEU A 164 5.35 -7.47 4.71
N LEU A 165 6.05 -7.92 5.75
CA LEU A 165 6.51 -7.04 6.84
C LEU A 165 7.52 -6.04 6.31
N ASP A 166 7.44 -4.81 6.82
CA ASP A 166 8.41 -3.75 6.55
C ASP A 166 9.65 -3.97 7.43
N VAL A 167 10.49 -4.92 7.01
CA VAL A 167 11.76 -5.28 7.67
C VAL A 167 12.87 -5.33 6.64
N ALA A 168 14.10 -5.04 7.07
CA ALA A 168 15.26 -5.14 6.18
C ALA A 168 15.43 -6.57 5.65
N GLU A 169 15.81 -6.71 4.37
CA GLU A 169 15.96 -8.03 3.72
C GLU A 169 16.91 -8.96 4.50
N LYS A 170 17.99 -8.41 5.07
CA LYS A 170 18.91 -9.18 5.92
C LYS A 170 18.19 -9.79 7.13
N GLN A 171 17.30 -9.04 7.79
CA GLN A 171 16.53 -9.52 8.93
C GLN A 171 15.51 -10.58 8.51
N LEU A 172 14.85 -10.39 7.36
CA LEU A 172 13.93 -11.36 6.78
C LEU A 172 14.66 -12.69 6.47
N GLN A 173 15.87 -12.63 5.92
CA GLN A 173 16.69 -13.82 5.63
C GLN A 173 17.09 -14.57 6.91
N VAL A 174 17.39 -13.85 7.99
CA VAL A 174 17.66 -14.46 9.31
C VAL A 174 16.42 -15.21 9.82
N MET A 175 15.22 -14.60 9.72
CA MET A 175 13.97 -15.26 10.13
C MET A 175 13.70 -16.53 9.32
N ARG A 176 13.89 -16.46 7.99
CA ARG A 176 13.73 -17.62 7.08
C ARG A 176 14.68 -18.76 7.41
N ARG A 177 15.95 -18.47 7.71
CA ARG A 177 16.94 -19.48 8.12
C ARG A 177 16.58 -20.16 9.45
N MET A 178 15.83 -19.48 10.31
CA MET A 178 15.28 -20.05 11.55
C MET A 178 13.98 -20.85 11.34
N GLY A 179 13.50 -20.95 10.10
CA GLY A 179 12.29 -21.70 9.74
C GLY A 179 11.00 -20.87 9.74
N PHE A 180 11.06 -19.56 9.97
CA PHE A 180 9.87 -18.71 9.92
C PHE A 180 9.57 -18.28 8.48
N THR A 181 8.32 -18.46 8.07
CA THR A 181 7.79 -18.14 6.74
C THR A 181 6.56 -17.26 6.78
N ARG A 182 5.77 -17.33 7.87
CA ARG A 182 4.53 -16.57 8.07
C ARG A 182 4.58 -15.67 9.31
N ILE A 183 3.79 -14.60 9.29
CA ILE A 183 3.68 -13.63 10.39
C ILE A 183 3.16 -14.31 11.67
N GLY A 184 2.18 -15.22 11.55
CA GLY A 184 1.62 -15.95 12.69
C GLY A 184 2.66 -16.75 13.47
N GLU A 185 3.70 -17.25 12.80
CA GLU A 185 4.76 -18.03 13.45
C GLU A 185 5.65 -17.17 14.33
N LEU A 186 5.88 -15.90 13.95
CA LEU A 186 6.54 -14.92 14.82
C LEU A 186 5.62 -14.49 15.97
N LEU A 187 4.34 -14.31 15.68
CA LEU A 187 3.33 -13.90 16.67
C LEU A 187 3.06 -14.97 17.74
N ALA A 188 3.32 -16.24 17.43
CA ALA A 188 3.27 -17.35 18.37
C ALA A 188 4.44 -17.34 19.38
N LEU A 189 5.52 -16.60 19.10
CA LEU A 189 6.66 -16.52 20.02
C LEU A 189 6.32 -15.70 21.27
N PRO A 190 6.94 -16.03 22.43
CA PRO A 190 6.90 -15.15 23.59
C PRO A 190 7.49 -13.77 23.25
N ARG A 191 6.80 -12.69 23.66
CA ARG A 191 7.18 -11.30 23.30
C ARG A 191 8.60 -10.96 23.73
N ALA A 192 9.01 -11.44 24.91
CA ALA A 192 10.36 -11.27 25.42
C ALA A 192 11.43 -11.94 24.52
N ALA A 193 11.13 -13.12 23.98
CA ALA A 193 12.05 -13.82 23.07
C ALA A 193 12.15 -13.09 21.72
N LEU A 194 11.02 -12.62 21.21
CA LEU A 194 10.96 -11.85 19.96
C LEU A 194 11.77 -10.55 20.07
N GLY A 195 11.57 -9.77 21.13
CA GLY A 195 12.30 -8.52 21.37
C GLY A 195 13.80 -8.72 21.57
N LYS A 196 14.22 -9.80 22.25
CA LYS A 196 15.65 -10.13 22.42
C LYS A 196 16.32 -10.57 21.12
N ARG A 197 15.62 -11.33 20.27
CA ARG A 197 16.21 -11.93 19.05
C ARG A 197 16.16 -11.01 17.84
N PHE A 198 15.07 -10.27 17.67
CA PHE A 198 14.81 -9.48 16.47
C PHE A 198 14.69 -7.98 16.74
N GLY A 199 14.90 -7.56 17.99
CA GLY A 199 14.88 -6.16 18.41
C GLY A 199 13.50 -5.66 18.83
N GLN A 200 13.51 -4.55 19.58
CA GLN A 200 12.31 -3.92 20.13
C GLN A 200 11.45 -3.25 19.04
N GLU A 201 12.07 -2.80 17.95
CA GLU A 201 11.37 -2.17 16.83
C GLU A 201 10.40 -3.15 16.15
N LEU A 202 10.86 -4.37 15.84
CA LEU A 202 9.98 -5.40 15.27
C LEU A 202 8.86 -5.79 16.24
N LEU A 203 9.18 -5.99 17.52
CA LEU A 203 8.17 -6.31 18.52
C LEU A 203 7.10 -5.22 18.58
N THR A 204 7.51 -3.95 18.58
CA THR A 204 6.59 -2.81 18.57
C THR A 204 5.74 -2.80 17.29
N SER A 205 6.36 -2.99 16.13
CA SER A 205 5.68 -3.06 14.84
C SER A 205 4.61 -4.16 14.79
N LEU A 206 4.91 -5.35 15.30
CA LEU A 206 3.96 -6.47 15.36
C LEU A 206 2.84 -6.23 16.37
N ARG A 207 3.13 -5.63 17.53
CA ARG A 207 2.09 -5.25 18.49
C ARG A 207 1.14 -4.20 17.92
N GLN A 208 1.67 -3.21 17.20
CA GLN A 208 0.90 -2.19 16.50
C GLN A 208 0.07 -2.78 15.35
N LEU A 209 0.64 -3.71 14.58
CA LEU A 209 -0.06 -4.44 13.52
C LEU A 209 -1.29 -5.16 14.08
N CYS A 210 -1.13 -5.85 15.21
CA CYS A 210 -2.20 -6.62 15.85
C CYS A 210 -3.15 -5.79 16.74
N GLY A 211 -2.92 -4.48 16.91
CA GLY A 211 -3.73 -3.62 17.78
C GLY A 211 -3.46 -3.80 19.28
N GLU A 212 -2.40 -4.53 19.65
CA GLU A 212 -1.95 -4.73 21.05
C GLU A 212 -1.22 -3.49 21.61
N GLN A 213 -0.89 -2.52 20.75
CA GLN A 213 -0.26 -1.26 21.10
C GLN A 213 -0.74 -0.16 20.15
N ALA A 214 -0.97 1.04 20.69
CA ALA A 214 -1.35 2.19 19.88
C ALA A 214 -0.27 2.54 18.84
N ASP A 215 -0.73 2.94 17.66
CA ASP A 215 0.09 3.40 16.53
C ASP A 215 -0.41 4.76 16.05
N PRO A 216 -0.29 5.81 16.88
CA PRO A 216 -0.79 7.13 16.51
C PRO A 216 -0.07 7.64 15.27
N ARG A 217 -0.84 8.16 14.31
CA ARG A 217 -0.34 8.75 13.07
C ARG A 217 -0.63 10.24 13.08
N ALA A 218 0.39 11.04 12.78
CA ALA A 218 0.25 12.49 12.74
C ALA A 218 -0.64 12.86 11.54
N PRO A 219 -1.80 13.50 11.76
CA PRO A 219 -2.68 13.84 10.66
C PRO A 219 -2.03 14.91 9.77
N HIS A 220 -2.19 14.74 8.47
CA HIS A 220 -1.91 15.78 7.48
C HIS A 220 -2.89 16.93 7.68
N ARG A 221 -2.37 18.15 7.56
CA ARG A 221 -3.19 19.36 7.51
C ARG A 221 -3.20 19.83 6.06
N PRO A 222 -4.39 19.98 5.44
CA PRO A 222 -4.50 20.46 4.07
C PRO A 222 -3.88 21.85 3.97
N ARG A 223 -3.47 22.21 2.75
CA ARG A 223 -2.95 23.54 2.47
C ARG A 223 -4.10 24.56 2.56
N ASP A 224 -3.85 25.70 3.19
CA ASP A 224 -4.78 26.84 3.26
C ASP A 224 -5.12 27.39 1.86
#